data_AF-A0A7Z7W2J0-F1
#
_entry.id   AF-A0A7Z7W2J0-F1
#
_cell.length_a   1.000
_cell.length_b   1.000
_cell.length_c   1.000
_cell.angle_alpha   90.00
_cell.angle_beta   90.00
_cell.angle_gamma   90.00
#
_symmetry.space_group_name_H-M   'P 1'
#
loop_
_entity.id
_entity.type
_entity.pdbx_description
1 polymer ?
#
loop_
_entity_poly.entity_id
_entity_poly.type
_entity_poly.pdbx_seq_one_letter_code
_entity_poly.pdbx_strand_id
1 'polypeptide(L)'
;MQFYLILLAILYLIVSFISIFKMEVVFTRILRIIMGVLLLFVLALTTMSFPKENWWVFIVLLLLVGNVEVTGFKMLKKDLKGVNILNLMSLFIFVIYFILTIVLF
;
A
#
# COMPACT_ATOMS: atom_id res chain seq x y z
N MET A 1 -4.59 1.93 -19.32
CA MET A 1 -3.56 1.35 -18.43
C MET A 1 -3.72 1.81 -16.97
N GLN A 2 -4.00 3.07 -16.66
CA GLN A 2 -4.03 3.58 -15.27
C GLN A 2 -4.87 2.78 -14.25
N PHE A 3 -6.03 2.25 -14.68
CA PHE A 3 -6.96 1.55 -13.78
C PHE A 3 -6.36 0.32 -13.08
N TYR A 4 -5.43 -0.41 -13.72
CA TYR A 4 -4.84 -1.58 -13.07
C TYR A 4 -3.94 -1.18 -11.88
N LEU A 5 -3.28 -0.02 -11.93
CA LEU A 5 -2.43 0.48 -10.84
C LEU A 5 -3.24 0.83 -9.59
N ILE A 6 -4.41 1.43 -9.80
CA ILE A 6 -5.36 1.73 -8.73
C ILE A 6 -5.95 0.43 -8.20
N LEU A 7 -6.40 -0.47 -9.08
CA LEU A 7 -6.97 -1.76 -8.71
C LEU A 7 -5.98 -2.60 -7.88
N LEU A 8 -4.71 -2.65 -8.28
CA LEU A 8 -3.69 -3.42 -7.59
C LEU A 8 -3.43 -2.87 -6.17
N ALA A 9 -3.41 -1.54 -6.01
CA ALA A 9 -3.32 -0.90 -4.70
C ALA A 9 -4.55 -1.19 -3.83
N ILE A 10 -5.78 -1.15 -4.38
CA ILE A 10 -7.01 -1.50 -3.67
C ILE A 10 -6.98 -2.97 -3.21
N LEU A 11 -6.59 -3.89 -4.11
CA LEU A 11 -6.48 -5.32 -3.78
C LEU A 11 -5.47 -5.55 -2.65
N TYR A 12 -4.33 -4.87 -2.69
CA TYR A 12 -3.35 -4.91 -1.60
C TYR A 12 -3.95 -4.40 -0.28
N LEU A 13 -4.69 -3.30 -0.29
CA LEU A 13 -5.35 -2.77 0.91
C LEU A 13 -6.41 -3.74 1.48
N ILE A 14 -7.20 -4.39 0.63
CA ILE A 14 -8.20 -5.39 1.04
C ILE A 14 -7.51 -6.59 1.70
N VAL A 15 -6.50 -7.16 1.04
CA VAL A 15 -5.75 -8.31 1.58
C VAL A 15 -5.05 -7.93 2.88
N SER A 16 -4.50 -6.71 2.95
CA SER A 16 -3.87 -6.20 4.16
C SER A 16 -4.85 -6.05 5.30
N PHE A 17 -6.04 -5.52 5.05
CA PHE A 17 -7.09 -5.41 6.06
C PHE A 17 -7.48 -6.78 6.62
N ILE A 18 -7.71 -7.77 5.76
CA ILE A 18 -8.06 -9.13 6.18
C ILE A 18 -6.90 -9.73 7.01
N SER A 19 -5.66 -9.61 6.52
CA SER A 19 -4.48 -10.14 7.19
C SER A 19 -4.20 -9.49 8.55
N ILE A 20 -4.44 -8.19 8.71
CA ILE A 20 -4.14 -7.46 9.94
C ILE A 20 -5.25 -7.60 10.97
N PHE A 21 -6.52 -7.58 10.57
CA PHE A 21 -7.65 -7.44 11.52
C PHE A 21 -8.56 -8.65 11.62
N LYS A 22 -8.52 -9.57 10.65
CA LYS A 22 -9.42 -10.74 10.61
C LYS A 22 -8.68 -12.06 10.76
N MET A 23 -7.45 -12.13 10.24
CA MET A 23 -6.67 -13.37 10.19
C MET A 23 -5.22 -13.11 10.60
N GLU A 24 -4.99 -12.87 11.89
CA GLU A 24 -3.68 -12.56 12.48
C GLU A 24 -2.72 -13.76 12.59
N VAL A 25 -2.71 -14.62 11.57
CA VAL A 25 -1.79 -15.76 11.46
C VAL A 25 -0.48 -15.37 10.78
N VAL A 26 0.60 -16.07 11.12
CA VAL A 26 1.94 -15.76 10.57
C VAL A 26 1.97 -15.89 9.04
N PHE A 27 1.27 -16.88 8.49
CA PHE A 27 1.25 -17.13 7.04
C PHE A 27 0.62 -15.97 6.25
N THR A 28 -0.52 -15.42 6.69
CA THR A 28 -1.19 -14.29 6.00
C THR A 28 -0.34 -13.03 6.05
N ARG A 29 0.42 -12.83 7.14
CA ARG A 29 1.37 -11.72 7.26
C ARG A 29 2.51 -11.83 6.26
N ILE A 30 3.13 -13.01 6.14
CA ILE A 30 4.20 -13.25 5.17
C ILE A 30 3.67 -13.00 3.76
N LEU A 31 2.48 -13.53 3.45
CA LEU A 31 1.85 -13.32 2.15
C LEU A 31 1.58 -11.84 1.86
N ARG A 32 1.08 -11.08 2.84
CA ARG A 32 0.87 -9.63 2.71
C ARG A 32 2.18 -8.89 2.39
N ILE A 33 3.26 -9.21 3.12
CA ILE A 33 4.57 -8.59 2.88
C ILE A 33 5.07 -8.91 1.48
N ILE A 34 5.01 -10.18 1.06
CA ILE A 34 5.38 -10.59 -0.30
C ILE A 34 4.56 -9.84 -1.35
N MET A 35 3.25 -9.72 -1.16
CA MET A 35 2.37 -8.96 -2.04
C MET A 35 2.74 -7.48 -2.10
N GLY A 36 3.07 -6.85 -0.97
CA GLY A 36 3.52 -5.47 -0.91
C GLY A 36 4.83 -5.25 -1.68
N VAL A 37 5.80 -6.16 -1.52
CA VAL A 37 7.06 -6.11 -2.27
C VAL A 37 6.83 -6.30 -3.77
N LEU A 38 6.01 -7.29 -4.16
CA LEU A 38 5.66 -7.53 -5.56
C LEU A 38 4.94 -6.34 -6.18
N LEU A 39 4.01 -5.71 -5.46
CA LEU A 39 3.32 -4.50 -5.87
C LEU A 39 4.30 -3.37 -6.17
N LEU A 40 5.26 -3.13 -5.27
CA LEU A 40 6.29 -2.11 -5.47
C LEU A 40 7.20 -2.45 -6.65
N PHE A 41 7.55 -3.73 -6.83
CA PHE A 41 8.38 -4.17 -7.93
C PHE A 41 7.68 -3.98 -9.29
N VAL A 42 6.42 -4.38 -9.39
CA VAL A 42 5.60 -4.20 -10.60
C VAL A 42 5.47 -2.70 -10.90
N LEU A 43 5.14 -1.88 -9.91
CA LEU A 43 5.04 -0.43 -10.14
C LEU A 43 6.38 0.15 -10.59
N ALA A 44 7.49 -0.17 -9.93
CA ALA A 44 8.82 0.32 -10.29
C ALA A 44 9.16 0.00 -11.76
N LEU A 45 8.99 -1.25 -12.17
CA LEU A 45 9.23 -1.68 -13.56
C LEU A 45 8.33 -0.92 -14.55
N THR A 46 7.06 -0.74 -14.22
CA THR A 46 6.15 0.01 -15.10
C THR A 46 6.56 1.47 -15.20
N THR A 47 6.95 2.12 -14.09
CA THR A 47 7.33 3.55 -14.03
C THR A 47 8.68 3.87 -14.67
N MET A 48 9.59 2.90 -14.81
CA MET A 48 10.90 3.13 -15.47
C MET A 48 10.76 3.58 -16.93
N SER A 49 9.68 3.19 -17.60
CA SER A 49 9.39 3.54 -18.99
C SER A 49 8.72 4.92 -19.15
N PHE A 50 8.43 5.63 -18.05
CA PHE A 50 7.69 6.89 -18.04
C PHE A 50 8.58 8.09 -17.67
N PRO A 51 8.09 9.33 -17.92
CA PRO A 51 8.79 10.55 -17.53
C PRO A 51 9.14 10.59 -16.04
N LYS A 52 10.18 11.35 -15.68
CA LYS A 52 10.69 11.44 -14.30
C LYS A 52 9.63 11.94 -13.32
N GLU A 53 8.68 12.76 -13.78
CA GLU A 53 7.58 13.25 -12.95
C GLU A 53 6.70 12.11 -12.40
N ASN A 54 6.57 11.00 -13.14
CA ASN A 54 5.71 9.88 -12.75
C ASN A 54 6.26 9.06 -11.58
N TRP A 55 7.53 9.27 -11.21
CA TRP A 55 8.15 8.63 -10.04
C TRP A 55 7.49 9.01 -8.71
N TRP A 56 6.79 10.14 -8.66
CA TRP A 56 6.00 10.52 -7.48
C TRP A 56 4.91 9.49 -7.16
N VAL A 57 4.30 8.86 -8.16
CA VAL A 57 3.31 7.78 -7.97
C VAL A 57 3.96 6.58 -7.25
N PHE A 58 5.19 6.24 -7.62
CA PHE A 58 5.96 5.19 -6.95
C PHE A 58 6.30 5.52 -5.50
N ILE A 59 6.80 6.73 -5.24
CA ILE A 59 7.15 7.17 -3.88
C ILE A 59 5.92 7.13 -2.96
N VAL A 60 4.77 7.64 -3.43
CA VAL A 60 3.54 7.64 -2.63
C VAL A 60 3.05 6.20 -2.38
N LEU A 61 3.14 5.30 -3.34
CA LEU A 61 2.78 3.90 -3.11
C LEU A 61 3.71 3.20 -2.11
N LEU A 62 5.02 3.49 -2.17
CA LEU A 62 6.00 2.98 -1.20
C LEU A 62 5.64 3.44 0.22
N LEU A 63 5.25 4.71 0.39
CA LEU A 63 4.76 5.22 1.66
C LEU A 63 3.48 4.51 2.12
N LEU A 64 2.55 4.22 1.21
CA LEU A 64 1.33 3.49 1.54
C LEU A 64 1.64 2.08 2.06
N VAL A 65 2.45 1.31 1.31
CA VAL A 65 2.86 -0.05 1.70
C VAL A 65 3.59 -0.03 3.03
N GLY A 66 4.57 0.87 3.20
CA GLY A 66 5.29 1.02 4.46
C GLY A 66 4.35 1.33 5.64
N ASN A 67 3.41 2.25 5.45
CA ASN A 67 2.44 2.61 6.48
C ASN A 67 1.53 1.43 6.87
N VAL A 68 1.08 0.65 5.89
CA VAL A 68 0.28 -0.57 6.12
C VAL A 68 1.07 -1.64 6.88
N GLU A 69 2.34 -1.87 6.54
CA GLU A 69 3.16 -2.86 7.27
C GLU A 69 3.45 -2.42 8.71
N VAL A 70 3.68 -1.12 8.95
CA VAL A 70 3.80 -0.57 10.30
C VAL A 70 2.48 -0.70 11.07
N THR A 71 1.35 -0.54 10.39
CA THR A 71 0.01 -0.78 11.00
C THR A 71 -0.11 -2.22 11.47
N GLY A 72 0.29 -3.18 10.63
CA GLY A 72 0.35 -4.59 10.99
C GLY A 72 1.24 -4.83 12.20
N PHE A 73 2.42 -4.21 12.26
CA PHE A 73 3.31 -4.30 13.42
C PHE A 73 2.70 -3.73 14.71
N LYS A 74 2.05 -2.56 14.63
CA LYS A 74 1.40 -1.94 15.79
C LYS A 74 0.20 -2.74 16.30
N MET A 75 -0.56 -3.36 15.40
CA MET A 75 -1.64 -4.26 15.76
C MET A 75 -1.14 -5.44 16.59
N LEU A 76 0.00 -6.04 16.21
CA LEU A 76 0.64 -7.13 16.97
C LEU A 76 1.09 -6.71 18.37
N LYS A 77 1.47 -5.45 18.53
CA LYS A 77 1.83 -4.85 19.82
C LYS A 77 0.60 -4.38 20.61
N LYS A 78 -0.61 -4.55 20.08
CA LYS A 78 -1.88 -4.07 20.65
C LYS A 78 -1.91 -2.55 20.88
N ASP A 79 -1.12 -1.79 20.11
CA ASP A 79 -1.13 -0.31 20.15
C ASP A 79 -2.28 0.23 19.28
N LEU A 80 -3.49 0.16 19.80
CA LEU A 80 -4.71 0.54 19.07
C LEU A 80 -4.76 2.02 18.70
N LYS A 81 -4.17 2.90 19.54
CA LYS A 81 -4.07 4.32 19.23
C LYS A 81 -3.19 4.53 18.00
N GLY A 82 -2.03 3.88 17.97
CA GLY A 82 -1.14 3.91 16.81
C GLY A 82 -1.78 3.33 15.56
N VAL A 83 -2.49 2.20 15.68
CA VAL A 83 -3.24 1.59 14.56
C VAL A 83 -4.27 2.55 13.97
N ASN A 84 -5.06 3.23 14.79
CA ASN A 84 -6.07 4.18 14.30
C ASN A 84 -5.45 5.35 13.53
N ILE A 85 -4.35 5.91 14.05
CA ILE A 85 -3.62 6.98 13.37
C ILE A 85 -3.11 6.49 12.01
N LEU A 86 -2.47 5.31 11.98
CA LEU A 86 -1.92 4.76 10.74
C LEU A 86 -3.01 4.39 9.74
N ASN A 87 -4.18 3.90 10.16
CA ASN A 87 -5.31 3.65 9.27
C ASN A 87 -5.81 4.94 8.62
N LEU A 88 -5.92 6.03 9.38
CA LEU A 88 -6.29 7.34 8.83
C LEU A 88 -5.23 7.85 7.84
N MET A 89 -3.94 7.66 8.17
CA MET A 89 -2.84 7.98 7.26
C MET A 89 -2.89 7.13 5.98
N SER A 90 -3.17 5.83 6.06
CA SER A 90 -3.33 4.95 4.89
C SER A 90 -4.41 5.47 3.96
N LEU A 91 -5.56 5.88 4.51
CA LEU A 91 -6.64 6.46 3.71
C LEU A 91 -6.19 7.75 3.01
N PHE A 92 -5.55 8.65 3.75
CA PHE A 92 -5.05 9.91 3.20
C PHE A 92 -4.01 9.71 2.09
N ILE A 93 -3.02 8.83 2.32
CA ILE A 93 -1.98 8.49 1.33
C ILE A 93 -2.62 7.84 0.10
N PHE A 94 -3.60 6.96 0.29
CA PHE A 94 -4.31 6.32 -0.83
C PHE A 94 -5.07 7.33 -1.69
N VAL A 95 -5.72 8.33 -1.08
CA VAL A 95 -6.39 9.41 -1.84
C VAL A 95 -5.37 10.20 -2.67
N ILE A 96 -4.21 10.54 -2.09
CA ILE A 96 -3.14 11.21 -2.83
C ILE A 96 -2.64 10.33 -3.99
N TYR A 97 -2.39 9.04 -3.73
CA TYR A 97 -1.97 8.08 -4.75
C TYR A 97 -2.98 7.99 -5.89
N PHE A 98 -4.28 7.93 -5.57
CA PHE A 98 -5.36 7.87 -6.56
C PHE A 98 -5.36 9.10 -7.46
N ILE A 99 -5.29 10.30 -6.87
CA ILE A 99 -5.25 11.57 -7.62
C ILE A 99 -4.00 11.62 -8.51
N LEU A 100 -2.82 11.32 -7.96
CA LEU A 100 -1.57 11.35 -8.73
C LEU A 100 -1.59 10.36 -9.89
N THR A 101 -2.14 9.16 -9.68
CA THR A 101 -2.25 8.14 -10.73
C THR A 101 -3.18 8.60 -11.86
N ILE A 102 -4.24 9.37 -11.57
CA ILE A 102 -5.14 9.91 -12.61
C ILE A 102 -4.51 11.09 -13.35
N VAL A 103 -3.73 11.93 -12.67
CA VAL A 103 -3.17 13.15 -13.26
C VAL A 103 -1.93 12.87 -14.10
N LEU A 104 -1.06 11.95 -13.66
CA LEU A 104 0.25 11.73 -14.27
C LEU A 104 0.29 10.59 -15.30
N PHE A 105 -0.72 9.71 -15.32
CA PHE A 105 -0.79 8.59 -16.25
C PHE A 105 -2.04 8.67 -17.07
#